data_AF-A0A1F7UZN3-F1
#
_entry.id   AF-A0A1F7UZN3-F1
#
_cell.length_a   1.000
_cell.length_b   1.000
_cell.length_c   1.000
_cell.angle_alpha   90.00
_cell.angle_beta   90.00
_cell.angle_gamma   90.00
#
_symmetry.space_group_name_H-M   'P 1'
#
loop_
_entity.id
_entity.type
_entity.pdbx_description
1 polymer ?
#
loop_
_entity_poly.entity_id
_entity_poly.type
_entity_poly.pdbx_seq_one_letter_code
_entity_poly.pdbx_strand_id
1 'polypeptide(L)'
;MEDQQHADYQNLLTELIKKQIVILGPDIAVLKARNVSGMKVADDGTVMEMNENPQELLNQLVEQYVQLSGLIVKKAMEPLLSKYPSITLPHA
;
A
#
# COMPACT_ATOMS: atom_id res chain seq x y z
N MET A 1 4.14 -23.79 15.80
CA MET A 1 2.98 -22.87 15.79
C MET A 1 3.39 -21.53 15.19
N GLU A 2 4.58 -21.02 15.50
CA GLU A 2 5.14 -19.78 14.91
C GLU A 2 5.26 -19.83 13.38
N ASP A 3 5.68 -20.97 12.81
CA ASP A 3 5.79 -21.13 11.34
C ASP A 3 4.45 -20.98 10.59
N GLN A 4 3.35 -21.44 11.19
CA GLN A 4 2.02 -21.34 10.59
C GLN A 4 1.57 -19.87 10.55
N GLN A 5 1.80 -19.13 11.64
CA GLN A 5 1.43 -17.72 11.71
C GLN A 5 2.23 -16.89 10.69
N HIS A 6 3.52 -17.20 10.52
CA HIS A 6 4.34 -16.56 9.49
C HIS A 6 3.81 -16.82 8.07
N ALA A 7 3.43 -18.06 7.76
CA ALA A 7 2.82 -18.40 6.47
C ALA A 7 1.46 -17.70 6.26
N ASP A 8 0.64 -17.59 7.29
CA ASP A 8 -0.65 -16.90 7.22
C ASP A 8 -0.47 -15.41 6.91
N TYR A 9 0.53 -14.75 7.52
CA TYR A 9 0.87 -13.36 7.19
C TYR A 9 1.36 -13.21 5.75
N GLN A 10 2.22 -14.11 5.27
CA GLN A 10 2.72 -14.08 3.90
C GLN A 10 1.58 -14.19 2.88
N ASN A 11 0.63 -15.08 3.14
CA ASN A 11 -0.57 -15.25 2.33
C ASN A 11 -1.44 -13.99 2.37
N LEU A 12 -1.69 -13.43 3.56
CA LEU A 12 -2.49 -12.22 3.74
C LEU A 12 -1.88 -11.03 2.99
N LEU A 13 -0.57 -10.81 3.10
CA LEU A 13 0.13 -9.73 2.39
C LEU A 13 0.04 -9.93 0.88
N THR A 14 0.22 -11.16 0.40
CA THR A 14 0.06 -11.50 -1.02
C THR A 14 -1.36 -11.20 -1.51
N GLU A 15 -2.38 -11.61 -0.77
CA GLU A 15 -3.78 -11.32 -1.12
C GLU A 15 -4.07 -9.82 -1.11
N LEU A 16 -3.54 -9.09 -0.13
CA LEU A 16 -3.69 -7.64 -0.05
C LEU A 16 -3.08 -6.97 -1.28
N ILE A 17 -1.85 -7.32 -1.67
CA ILE A 17 -1.19 -6.78 -2.86
C ILE A 17 -2.01 -7.12 -4.11
N LYS A 18 -2.46 -8.37 -4.27
CA LYS A 18 -3.29 -8.78 -5.41
C LYS A 18 -4.62 -8.02 -5.49
N LYS A 19 -5.26 -7.73 -4.36
CA LYS A 19 -6.45 -6.85 -4.33
C LYS A 19 -6.10 -5.43 -4.76
N GLN A 20 -4.95 -4.90 -4.34
CA GLN A 20 -4.51 -3.57 -4.78
C GLN A 20 -4.12 -3.53 -6.25
N ILE A 21 -3.60 -4.62 -6.84
CA ILE A 21 -3.35 -4.72 -8.29
C ILE A 21 -4.64 -4.51 -9.07
N VAL A 22 -5.77 -5.06 -8.63
CA VAL A 22 -7.07 -4.87 -9.29
C VAL A 22 -7.54 -3.41 -9.24
N ILE A 23 -7.21 -2.67 -8.18
CA ILE A 23 -7.67 -1.29 -7.95
C ILE A 23 -6.74 -0.25 -8.59
N LEU A 24 -5.43 -0.42 -8.40
CA LEU A 24 -4.39 0.57 -8.77
C LEU A 24 -3.63 0.20 -10.04
N GLY A 25 -3.79 -1.04 -10.52
CA GLY A 25 -2.97 -1.63 -11.58
C GLY A 25 -1.72 -2.33 -11.03
N PRO A 26 -1.14 -3.27 -11.82
CA PRO A 26 -0.02 -4.12 -11.39
C PRO A 26 1.22 -3.32 -11.00
N ASP A 27 1.60 -2.36 -11.83
CA ASP A 27 2.85 -1.61 -11.65
C ASP A 27 2.84 -0.80 -10.35
N ILE A 28 1.77 -0.05 -10.09
CA ILE A 28 1.67 0.82 -8.90
C ILE A 28 1.58 -0.02 -7.63
N ALA A 29 0.75 -1.07 -7.63
CA ALA A 29 0.57 -1.91 -6.45
C ALA A 29 1.87 -2.61 -6.06
N VAL A 30 2.56 -3.24 -7.02
CA VAL A 30 3.83 -3.93 -6.77
C VAL A 30 4.93 -2.93 -6.38
N LEU A 31 5.01 -1.77 -7.04
CA LEU A 31 5.98 -0.73 -6.69
C LEU A 31 5.80 -0.27 -5.23
N LYS A 32 4.56 -0.04 -4.79
CA LYS A 32 4.28 0.37 -3.41
C LYS A 32 4.59 -0.74 -2.42
N ALA A 33 4.26 -1.99 -2.74
CA ALA A 33 4.61 -3.12 -1.89
C ALA A 33 6.13 -3.29 -1.72
N ARG A 34 6.90 -3.05 -2.78
CA ARG A 34 8.38 -3.09 -2.75
C ARG A 34 9.04 -1.99 -1.93
N ASN A 35 8.32 -0.93 -1.58
CA ASN A 35 8.84 0.12 -0.68
C ASN A 35 8.83 -0.29 0.79
N VAL A 36 8.16 -1.39 1.13
CA VAL A 36 8.19 -1.95 2.48
C VAL A 36 9.52 -2.68 2.66
N SER A 37 10.39 -2.12 3.51
CA SER A 37 11.67 -2.74 3.87
C SER A 37 11.42 -4.12 4.49
N GLY A 38 12.32 -5.07 4.23
CA GLY A 38 12.20 -6.42 4.80
C GLY A 38 11.22 -7.35 4.07
N MET A 39 10.56 -6.90 2.99
CA MET A 39 9.69 -7.74 2.16
C MET A 39 10.22 -7.82 0.72
N LYS A 40 10.25 -9.03 0.13
CA LYS A 40 10.45 -9.22 -1.31
C LYS A 40 9.15 -9.60 -1.99
N VAL A 41 8.83 -8.87 -3.06
CA VAL A 41 7.58 -9.06 -3.82
C VAL A 41 7.92 -9.31 -5.29
N ALA A 42 7.37 -10.39 -5.85
CA ALA A 42 7.45 -10.73 -7.26
C ALA A 42 6.56 -9.81 -8.11
N ASP A 43 6.77 -9.80 -9.44
CA ASP A 43 6.04 -8.91 -10.35
C ASP A 43 4.53 -9.23 -10.44
N ASP A 44 4.12 -10.42 -10.00
CA ASP A 44 2.72 -10.84 -9.91
C ASP A 44 2.05 -10.44 -8.58
N GLY A 45 2.77 -9.76 -7.70
CA GLY A 45 2.32 -9.37 -6.36
C GLY A 45 2.47 -10.46 -5.30
N THR A 46 3.13 -11.58 -5.59
CA THR A 46 3.39 -12.64 -4.62
C THR A 46 4.54 -12.25 -3.68
N VAL A 47 4.32 -12.36 -2.36
CA VAL A 47 5.36 -12.14 -1.35
C VAL A 47 6.25 -13.38 -1.27
N MET A 48 7.54 -13.20 -1.54
CA MET A 48 8.51 -14.30 -1.61
C MET A 48 9.28 -14.47 -0.30
N GLU A 49 9.63 -13.37 0.35
CA GLU A 49 10.41 -13.37 1.60
C GLU A 49 9.93 -12.27 2.54
N MET A 50 10.00 -12.55 3.83
CA MET A 50 9.74 -11.64 4.94
C MET A 50 10.86 -11.81 5.96
N ASN A 51 11.64 -10.77 6.21
CA ASN A 51 12.83 -10.83 7.06
C ASN A 51 12.65 -10.11 8.41
N GLU A 52 11.50 -9.48 8.62
CA GLU A 52 11.16 -8.70 9.80
C GLU A 52 9.86 -9.21 10.44
N ASN A 53 9.39 -8.54 11.49
CA ASN A 53 8.14 -8.89 12.15
C ASN A 53 6.97 -8.81 11.15
N PRO A 54 6.23 -9.91 10.89
CA PRO A 54 5.15 -9.93 9.89
C PRO A 54 4.04 -8.91 10.16
N GLN A 55 3.78 -8.60 11.42
CA GLN A 55 2.77 -7.62 11.81
C GLN A 55 3.21 -6.19 11.48
N GLU A 56 4.50 -5.88 11.62
CA GLU A 56 5.06 -4.59 11.23
C GLU A 56 5.05 -4.42 9.71
N LEU A 57 5.41 -5.47 8.96
CA LEU A 57 5.35 -5.46 7.49
C LEU A 57 3.92 -5.20 6.98
N LEU A 58 2.91 -5.82 7.61
CA LEU A 58 1.51 -5.55 7.27
C LEU A 58 1.12 -4.08 7.51
N ASN A 59 1.48 -3.53 8.65
CA ASN A 59 1.19 -2.13 8.96
C ASN A 59 1.86 -1.18 7.97
N GLN A 60 3.14 -1.40 7.65
CA GLN A 60 3.87 -0.60 6.67
C GLN A 60 3.26 -0.70 5.27
N LEU A 61 2.83 -1.90 4.85
CA LEU A 61 2.18 -2.10 3.56
C LEU A 61 0.84 -1.35 3.48
N VAL A 62 0.03 -1.44 4.52
CA VAL A 62 -1.23 -0.68 4.60
C VAL A 62 -0.95 0.82 4.52
N GLU A 63 0.05 1.32 5.25
CA GLU A 63 0.43 2.72 5.23
C GLU A 63 0.84 3.20 3.84
N GLN A 64 1.64 2.41 3.10
CA GLN A 64 2.03 2.74 1.72
C GLN A 64 0.82 2.99 0.80
N TYR A 65 -0.25 2.20 0.94
CA TYR A 65 -1.46 2.34 0.14
C TYR A 65 -2.37 3.49 0.61
N VAL A 66 -2.48 3.71 1.92
CA VAL A 66 -3.24 4.84 2.48
C VAL A 66 -2.60 6.17 2.07
N GLN A 67 -1.27 6.30 2.20
CA GLN A 67 -0.54 7.49 1.81
C GLN A 67 -0.72 7.82 0.32
N LEU A 68 -0.71 6.79 -0.54
CA LEU A 68 -0.97 6.98 -1.96
C LEU A 68 -2.38 7.54 -2.21
N SER A 69 -3.40 6.99 -1.55
CA SER A 69 -4.77 7.46 -1.68
C SER A 69 -4.91 8.92 -1.28
N GLY A 70 -4.29 9.33 -0.17
CA GLY A 70 -4.24 10.73 0.26
C GLY A 70 -3.56 11.66 -0.75
N LEU A 71 -2.46 11.20 -1.36
CA LEU A 71 -1.75 11.96 -2.40
C LEU A 71 -2.60 12.11 -3.67
N ILE A 72 -3.31 11.05 -4.10
CA ILE A 72 -4.19 11.09 -5.27
C ILE A 72 -5.29 12.15 -5.07
N VAL A 73 -5.97 12.12 -3.91
CA VAL A 73 -7.02 13.11 -3.59
C VAL A 73 -6.43 14.52 -3.54
N LYS A 74 -5.29 14.71 -2.86
CA LYS A 74 -4.62 16.01 -2.77
C LYS A 74 -4.27 16.56 -4.15
N LYS A 75 -3.68 15.73 -5.03
CA LYS A 75 -3.30 16.12 -6.39
C LYS A 75 -4.51 16.44 -7.27
N ALA A 76 -5.60 15.71 -7.13
CA ALA A 76 -6.85 16.02 -7.83
C ALA A 76 -7.49 17.33 -7.33
N MET A 77 -7.32 17.67 -6.05
CA MET A 77 -7.84 18.90 -5.45
C MET A 77 -7.03 20.16 -5.81
N GLU A 78 -5.71 20.07 -6.01
CA GLU A 78 -4.83 21.20 -6.38
C GLU A 78 -5.42 22.13 -7.49
N PRO A 79 -5.86 21.61 -8.66
CA PRO A 79 -6.46 22.44 -9.69
C PRO A 79 -7.86 22.96 -9.32
N LEU A 80 -8.61 22.23 -8.49
CA LEU A 80 -9.94 22.65 -8.04
C LEU A 80 -9.85 23.81 -7.04
N LEU A 81 -8.93 23.74 -6.08
CA LEU A 81 -8.67 24.83 -5.13
C LEU A 81 -8.18 26.10 -5.84
N SER A 82 -7.39 25.93 -6.91
CA SER A 82 -6.98 27.05 -7.76
C SER A 82 -8.17 27.73 -8.46
N LYS A 83 -9.26 26.99 -8.74
CA LYS A 83 -10.52 27.54 -9.27
C LYS A 83 -11.44 28.11 -8.20
N TYR A 84 -11.31 27.65 -6.95
CA TYR A 84 -12.14 28.07 -5.81
C TYR A 84 -11.27 28.58 -4.64
N PRO A 85 -10.60 29.74 -4.78
CA PRO A 85 -9.60 30.21 -3.81
C PRO A 85 -10.17 30.58 -2.44
N SER A 86 -11.48 30.75 -2.33
CA SER A 86 -12.18 31.03 -1.08
C SER A 86 -12.51 29.78 -0.25
N ILE A 87 -12.24 28.58 -0.77
CA ILE A 87 -12.52 27.31 -0.08
C ILE A 87 -11.24 26.78 0.58
N THR A 88 -11.31 26.56 1.89
CA THR A 88 -10.25 25.89 2.65
C THR A 88 -10.62 24.42 2.84
N LEU A 89 -9.71 23.50 2.54
CA LEU A 89 -9.93 22.07 2.80
C LEU A 89 -10.02 21.83 4.31
N PRO A 90 -11.07 21.15 4.81
CA PRO A 90 -11.07 20.67 6.17
C PRO A 90 -9.95 19.62 6.35
N HIS A 91 -9.18 19.72 7.44
CA HIS A 91 -8.28 18.64 7.84
C HIS A 91 -9.12 17.47 8.37
N ALA A 92 -8.78 16.25 7.92
CA ALA A 92 -9.20 15.00 8.53
C ALA A 92 -8.03 14.41 9.32
#